data_AF-A0A0N8TBP9-F1
#
_entry.id   AF-A0A0N8TBP9-F1
#
_cell.length_a   1.000
_cell.length_b   1.000
_cell.length_c   1.000
_cell.angle_alpha   90.00
_cell.angle_beta   90.00
_cell.angle_gamma   90.00
#
_symmetry.space_group_name_H-M   'P 1'
#
loop_
_entity.id
_entity.type
_entity.pdbx_description
1 polymer ?
#
loop_
_entity_poly.entity_id
_entity_poly.type
_entity_poly.pdbx_seq_one_letter_code
_entity_poly.pdbx_strand_id
1 'polypeptide(L)'
;MKREFNNRIDAQRNVLNIVNKLGWREELFGLSAGAIARWVEANQIPAGDQLHAMVTQAAEKLFFLANKSQEQITGEYRALSIEVADLVLQIEEIARAR
;
A
#
# COMPACT_ATOMS: atom_id res chain seq x y z
N MET A 1 -3.24 6.06 20.98
CA MET A 1 -3.51 7.08 19.95
C MET A 1 -4.43 6.46 18.91
N LYS A 2 -5.73 6.75 18.98
CA LYS A 2 -6.71 6.27 18.00
C LYS A 2 -6.37 6.94 16.67
N ARG A 3 -5.73 6.23 15.74
CA ARG A 3 -5.58 6.70 14.35
C ARG A 3 -6.98 6.65 13.74
N GLU A 4 -7.71 7.75 13.89
CA GLU A 4 -8.99 7.98 13.26
C GLU A 4 -8.86 7.69 11.77
N PHE A 5 -9.72 6.82 11.27
CA PHE A 5 -10.09 6.64 9.87
C PHE A 5 -9.03 7.14 8.87
N ASN A 6 -8.01 6.31 8.59
CA ASN A 6 -7.00 6.63 7.59
C ASN A 6 -7.71 6.98 6.29
N ASN A 7 -7.65 8.25 5.91
CA ASN A 7 -8.04 8.69 4.59
C ASN A 7 -7.27 7.83 3.59
N ARG A 8 -7.97 7.16 2.68
CA ARG A 8 -7.37 6.31 1.63
C ARG A 8 -6.17 6.99 0.97
N ILE A 9 -6.29 8.29 0.71
CA ILE A 9 -5.22 9.08 0.08
C ILE A 9 -3.99 9.16 0.97
N ASP A 10 -4.15 9.33 2.28
CA ASP A 10 -3.04 9.40 3.22
C ASP A 10 -2.38 8.03 3.39
N ALA A 11 -3.17 6.95 3.43
CA ALA A 11 -2.64 5.59 3.43
C ALA A 11 -1.84 5.29 2.15
N GLN A 12 -2.37 5.66 0.98
CA GLN A 12 -1.66 5.53 -0.30
C GLN A 12 -0.35 6.31 -0.29
N ARG A 13 -0.37 7.59 0.12
CA ARG A 13 0.84 8.43 0.23
C ARG A 13 1.86 7.82 1.17
N ASN A 14 1.43 7.25 2.30
CA ASN A 14 2.32 6.63 3.25
C ASN A 14 3.02 5.39 2.66
N VAL A 15 2.29 4.53 1.95
CA VAL A 15 2.90 3.38 1.23
C VAL A 15 3.98 3.86 0.27
N LEU A 16 3.67 4.85 -0.59
CA LEU A 16 4.65 5.37 -1.56
C LEU A 16 5.89 5.95 -0.85
N ASN A 17 5.68 6.73 0.20
CA ASN A 17 6.78 7.34 0.96
C ASN A 17 7.67 6.30 1.66
N ILE A 18 7.10 5.23 2.21
CA ILE A 18 7.88 4.17 2.86
C ILE A 18 8.69 3.41 1.82
N VAL A 19 8.07 3.00 0.72
CA VAL A 19 8.72 2.23 -0.34
C VAL A 19 9.84 3.05 -0.99
N ASN A 20 9.59 4.31 -1.34
CA ASN A 20 10.55 5.12 -2.10
C ASN A 20 11.79 5.55 -1.29
N LYS A 21 11.74 5.48 0.04
CA LYS A 21 12.91 5.70 0.90
C LYS A 21 14.02 4.66 0.72
N LEU A 22 13.73 3.54 0.07
CA LEU A 22 14.69 2.46 -0.16
C LEU A 22 15.67 2.73 -1.33
N GLY A 23 15.58 3.88 -1.99
CA GLY A 23 16.57 4.28 -3.01
C GLY A 23 16.48 3.47 -4.31
N TRP A 24 15.27 3.23 -4.79
CA TRP A 24 15.01 2.50 -6.03
C TRP A 24 15.61 3.20 -7.26
N ARG A 25 15.95 2.40 -8.29
CA ARG A 25 16.36 2.92 -9.61
C ARG A 25 15.22 3.72 -10.25
N GLU A 26 13.99 3.21 -10.12
CA GLU A 26 12.78 3.94 -10.45
C GLU A 26 11.83 3.89 -9.26
N GLU A 27 11.34 5.04 -8.82
CA GLU A 27 10.40 5.12 -7.69
C GLU A 27 9.03 4.53 -8.05
N LEU A 28 8.31 4.07 -7.02
CA LEU A 28 6.92 3.70 -7.15
C LEU A 28 6.07 4.98 -7.23
N PHE A 29 5.50 5.28 -8.40
CA PHE A 29 4.73 6.51 -8.63
C PHE A 29 3.23 6.39 -8.32
N GLY A 30 2.75 5.18 -8.05
CA GLY A 30 1.34 4.93 -7.75
C GLY A 30 1.05 3.47 -7.44
N LEU A 31 -0.18 3.20 -6.98
CA LEU A 31 -0.64 1.86 -6.60
C LEU A 31 -1.58 1.22 -7.63
N SER A 32 -1.61 1.70 -8.88
CA SER A 32 -2.30 0.98 -9.94
C SER A 32 -1.49 -0.26 -10.34
N ALA A 33 -2.16 -1.28 -10.88
CA ALA A 33 -1.48 -2.49 -11.37
C ALA A 33 -0.36 -2.17 -12.37
N GLY A 34 -0.58 -1.21 -13.28
CA GLY A 34 0.43 -0.77 -14.24
C GLY A 34 1.62 -0.04 -13.58
N ALA A 35 1.38 0.77 -12.56
CA ALA A 35 2.47 1.45 -11.84
C ALA A 35 3.33 0.46 -11.06
N ILE A 36 2.71 -0.53 -10.40
CA ILE A 36 3.42 -1.58 -9.66
C ILE A 36 4.21 -2.46 -10.63
N ALA A 37 3.60 -2.89 -11.75
CA ALA A 37 4.29 -3.71 -12.75
C ALA A 37 5.53 -3.02 -13.32
N ARG A 38 5.41 -1.73 -13.67
CA ARG A 38 6.54 -0.92 -14.15
C ARG A 38 7.63 -0.78 -13.09
N TRP A 39 7.27 -0.52 -11.83
CA TRP A 39 8.21 -0.43 -10.73
C TRP A 39 8.98 -1.75 -10.51
N VAL A 40 8.28 -2.89 -10.55
CA VAL A 40 8.88 -4.23 -10.46
C VAL A 40 9.86 -4.47 -11.59
N GLU A 41 9.46 -4.16 -12.83
CA GLU A 41 10.31 -4.34 -14.02
C GLU A 41 11.55 -3.44 -13.98
N ALA A 42 11.38 -2.14 -13.71
CA ALA A 42 12.47 -1.18 -13.70
C ALA A 42 13.52 -1.47 -12.61
N ASN A 43 13.10 -2.06 -11.49
CA ASN A 43 13.96 -2.40 -10.36
C ASN A 43 14.35 -3.88 -10.30
N GLN A 44 13.94 -4.70 -11.27
CA GLN A 44 14.23 -6.13 -11.34
C GLN A 44 13.85 -6.88 -10.06
N ILE A 45 12.70 -6.53 -9.47
CA ILE A 45 12.23 -7.13 -8.21
C ILE A 45 11.87 -8.61 -8.46
N PRO A 46 12.45 -9.56 -7.71
CA PRO A 46 12.27 -10.98 -7.98
C PRO A 46 10.84 -11.45 -7.71
N ALA A 47 10.44 -12.53 -8.40
CA ALA A 47 9.20 -13.22 -8.10
C ALA A 47 9.23 -13.75 -6.66
N GLY A 48 8.12 -13.58 -5.92
CA GLY A 48 8.04 -13.95 -4.51
C GLY A 48 8.66 -12.92 -3.55
N ASP A 49 9.12 -11.76 -4.04
CA ASP A 49 9.57 -10.68 -3.18
C ASP A 49 8.44 -10.23 -2.23
N GLN A 50 8.76 -10.23 -0.93
CA GLN A 50 7.79 -9.96 0.12
C GLN A 50 7.27 -8.51 0.09
N LEU A 51 8.12 -7.54 -0.27
CA LEU A 51 7.71 -6.14 -0.35
C LEU A 51 6.76 -5.94 -1.54
N HIS A 52 7.06 -6.53 -2.69
CA HIS A 52 6.15 -6.52 -3.84
C HIS A 52 4.79 -7.15 -3.49
N ALA A 53 4.76 -8.29 -2.81
CA ALA A 53 3.53 -8.92 -2.38
C ALA A 53 2.70 -8.01 -1.46
N MET A 54 3.33 -7.37 -0.47
CA MET A 54 2.65 -6.47 0.47
C MET A 54 2.14 -5.19 -0.20
N VAL A 55 2.93 -4.59 -1.10
CA VAL A 55 2.52 -3.41 -1.88
C VAL A 55 1.30 -3.73 -2.75
N THR A 56 1.28 -4.90 -3.39
CA THR A 56 0.16 -5.35 -4.22
C THR A 56 -1.11 -5.56 -3.39
N GLN A 57 -1.00 -6.22 -2.23
CA GLN A 57 -2.15 -6.41 -1.33
C GLN A 57 -2.69 -5.07 -0.79
N ALA A 58 -1.80 -4.13 -0.44
CA ALA A 58 -2.22 -2.80 0.01
C ALA A 58 -2.94 -2.04 -1.12
N ALA A 59 -2.45 -2.13 -2.35
CA ALA A 59 -3.05 -1.52 -3.52
C ALA A 59 -4.48 -2.05 -3.79
N GLU A 60 -4.68 -3.36 -3.74
CA GLU A 60 -5.99 -3.99 -3.93
C GLU A 60 -7.02 -3.49 -2.89
N LYS A 61 -6.64 -3.47 -1.61
CA LYS A 61 -7.53 -3.00 -0.54
C LYS A 61 -7.82 -1.50 -0.63
N LEU A 62 -6.81 -0.69 -0.96
CA LEU A 62 -6.99 0.76 -1.18
C LEU A 62 -7.84 1.08 -2.42
N PHE A 63 -7.78 0.23 -3.46
CA PHE A 63 -8.65 0.33 -4.61
C PHE A 63 -10.10 -0.04 -4.25
N PHE A 64 -10.29 -1.09 -3.46
CA PHE A 64 -11.62 -1.47 -2.97
C PHE A 64 -12.26 -0.36 -2.11
N LEU A 65 -11.48 0.27 -1.22
CA LEU A 65 -11.93 1.44 -0.45
C LEU A 65 -12.28 2.66 -1.33
N ALA A 66 -11.72 2.76 -2.54
CA ALA A 66 -12.01 3.84 -3.49
C ALA A 66 -13.37 3.68 -4.19
N ASN A 67 -13.82 2.43 -4.36
CA ASN A 67 -14.97 2.08 -5.20
C ASN A 67 -16.27 1.88 -4.42
N LYS A 68 -16.25 1.89 -3.08
CA LYS A 68 -17.47 1.93 -2.26
C LYS A 68 -17.72 3.35 -1.76
N SER A 69 -18.95 3.85 -1.89
CA SER A 69 -19.31 5.18 -1.37
C SER A 69 -19.11 5.21 0.15
N GLN A 70 -18.56 6.32 0.65
CA GLN A 70 -18.38 6.57 2.09
C GLN A 70 -19.71 6.74 2.85
N GLU A 71 -20.86 6.55 2.21
CA GLU A 71 -22.16 6.98 2.74
C GLU A 71 -22.77 6.07 3.80
N GLN A 72 -22.23 4.88 4.06
CA GLN A 72 -22.52 4.15 5.29
C GLN A 72 -21.26 3.44 5.75
N ILE A 73 -20.78 3.76 6.96
CA ILE A 73 -19.70 3.04 7.63
C ILE A 73 -20.21 1.63 7.94
N THR A 74 -20.21 0.75 6.94
CA THR A 74 -20.44 -0.67 7.14
C THR A 74 -19.25 -1.24 7.91
N GLY A 75 -19.48 -2.28 8.72
CA GLY A 75 -18.40 -2.98 9.43
C GLY A 75 -17.28 -3.45 8.50
N GLU A 76 -17.62 -3.76 7.24
CA GLU A 76 -16.69 -4.12 6.16
C GLU A 76 -15.67 -3.01 5.86
N TYR A 77 -16.11 -1.75 5.70
CA TYR A 77 -15.19 -0.63 5.44
C TYR A 77 -14.20 -0.46 6.61
N ARG A 78 -14.70 -0.56 7.85
CA ARG A 78 -13.86 -0.42 9.05
C ARG A 78 -12.84 -1.56 9.14
N ALA A 79 -13.25 -2.80 8.85
CA ALA A 79 -12.35 -3.94 8.84
C ALA A 79 -11.23 -3.77 7.79
N LEU A 80 -11.59 -3.42 6.55
CA LEU A 80 -10.62 -3.15 5.47
C LEU A 80 -9.65 -2.02 5.83
N SER A 81 -10.14 -0.96 6.49
CA SER A 81 -9.29 0.15 6.92
C SER A 81 -8.24 -0.29 7.96
N ILE A 82 -8.62 -1.18 8.88
CA ILE A 82 -7.70 -1.76 9.87
C ILE A 82 -6.68 -2.63 9.16
N GLU A 83 -7.11 -3.51 8.25
CA GLU A 83 -6.21 -4.38 7.50
C GLU A 83 -5.19 -3.60 6.66
N VAL A 84 -5.60 -2.48 6.05
CA VAL A 84 -4.67 -1.58 5.35
C VAL A 84 -3.65 -0.97 6.31
N ALA A 85 -4.07 -0.58 7.52
CA ALA A 85 -3.16 -0.04 8.52
C ALA A 85 -2.10 -1.10 8.94
N ASP A 86 -2.50 -2.35 9.11
CA ASP A 86 -1.60 -3.45 9.43
C ASP A 86 -0.63 -3.75 8.29
N LEU A 87 -1.10 -3.72 7.03
CA LEU A 87 -0.23 -3.88 5.85
C LEU A 87 0.82 -2.77 5.77
N VAL A 88 0.45 -1.52 6.06
CA VAL A 88 1.40 -0.40 6.09
C VAL A 88 2.49 -0.64 7.14
N LEU A 89 2.14 -1.16 8.32
CA LEU A 89 3.12 -1.50 9.35
C LEU A 89 4.07 -2.61 8.88
N GLN A 90 3.54 -3.66 8.23
CA GLN A 90 4.37 -4.74 7.67
C GLN A 90 5.31 -4.24 6.57
N ILE A 91 4.82 -3.36 5.69
CA ILE A 91 5.67 -2.71 4.66
C ILE A 91 6.79 -1.93 5.33
N GLU A 92 6.51 -1.19 6.40
CA GLU A 92 7.52 -0.44 7.15
C GLU A 92 8.56 -1.36 7.81
N GLU A 93 8.14 -2.48 8.38
CA GLU A 93 9.03 -3.48 8.96
C GLU A 93 9.94 -4.12 7.91
N ILE A 94 9.38 -4.55 6.78
CA ILE A 94 10.15 -5.12 5.66
C ILE A 94 11.13 -4.07 5.11
N ALA A 95 10.69 -2.83 4.96
CA ALA A 95 11.53 -1.75 4.47
C ALA A 95 12.72 -1.47 5.41
N ARG A 96 12.50 -1.49 6.74
CA ARG A 96 13.59 -1.32 7.72
C ARG A 96 14.60 -2.47 7.74
N ALA A 97 14.22 -3.64 7.27
CA ALA A 97 15.07 -4.83 7.25
C ALA A 97 15.91 -4.97 5.96
N ARG A 98 15.73 -4.06 4.99
CA ARG A 98 16.50 -3.99 3.74
C ARG A 98 17.65 -2.98 3.85
#